data_AF-A0A957U1A7-F1
#
_entry.id   AF-A0A957U1A7-F1
#
_cell.length_a   1.000
_cell.length_b   1.000
_cell.length_c   1.000
_cell.angle_alpha   90.00
_cell.angle_beta   90.00
_cell.angle_gamma   90.00
#
_symmetry.space_group_name_H-M   'P 1'
#
loop_
_entity.id
_entity.type
_entity.pdbx_description
1 polymer ?
#
loop_
_entity_poly.entity_id
_entity_poly.type
_entity_poly.pdbx_seq_one_letter_code
_entity_poly.pdbx_strand_id
1 'polypeptide(L)'
;GSSPTGWLGRINESNLIFLSRVLFNELGGFDERFSSPGGGIVNLDFYRRACDLPNSTLITLLSEATFHQVHGGAMANQPASELPQRLQACNEEHRRIRGAYFENSLQVPLLFGPIRPEIIPWLQKALDLSKA
;
A
#
# COMPACT_ATOMS: atom_id res chain seq x y z
N GLY A 1 8.07 -6.43 -3.36
CA GLY A 1 7.69 -5.44 -2.33
C GLY A 1 6.52 -4.63 -2.85
N SER A 2 5.76 -4.00 -1.97
CA SER A 2 4.54 -3.23 -2.28
C SER A 2 4.78 -1.82 -2.82
N SER A 3 6.05 -1.41 -2.95
CA SER A 3 6.51 -0.21 -3.66
C SER A 3 7.60 -0.61 -4.68
N PRO A 4 7.23 -1.26 -5.79
CA PRO A 4 8.22 -1.82 -6.73
C PRO A 4 8.98 -0.75 -7.51
N THR A 5 8.39 0.42 -7.75
CA THR A 5 8.94 1.48 -8.62
C THR A 5 9.34 2.75 -7.85
N GLY A 6 9.38 2.71 -6.51
CA GLY A 6 9.71 3.88 -5.68
C GLY A 6 8.78 5.07 -5.88
N TRP A 7 9.29 6.29 -5.72
CA TRP A 7 8.49 7.53 -5.82
C TRP A 7 7.81 7.76 -7.18
N LEU A 8 8.30 7.13 -8.26
CA LEU A 8 7.80 7.39 -9.63
C LEU A 8 6.68 6.46 -10.06
N GLY A 9 6.24 5.54 -9.19
CA GLY A 9 5.04 4.75 -9.48
C GLY A 9 4.13 4.57 -8.29
N ARG A 10 3.21 3.64 -8.45
CA ARG A 10 2.14 3.38 -7.48
C ARG A 10 2.63 2.43 -6.40
N ILE A 11 2.15 2.64 -5.18
CA ILE A 11 2.31 1.71 -4.08
C ILE A 11 0.97 1.05 -3.78
N ASN A 12 1.01 -0.15 -3.20
CA ASN A 12 -0.20 -0.94 -2.93
C ASN A 12 -0.62 -0.86 -1.46
N GLU A 13 0.28 -0.40 -0.60
CA GLU A 13 0.05 -0.24 0.83
C GLU A 13 0.96 0.86 1.37
N SER A 14 0.65 1.37 2.56
CA SER A 14 1.56 2.19 3.36
C SER A 14 1.50 1.76 4.82
N ASN A 15 2.62 1.82 5.52
CA ASN A 15 2.67 1.67 6.98
C ASN A 15 2.50 3.01 7.72
N LEU A 16 2.50 4.13 6.99
CA LEU A 16 2.24 5.46 7.52
C LEU A 16 1.40 6.26 6.52
N ILE A 17 0.19 6.60 6.93
CA ILE A 17 -0.73 7.43 6.15
C ILE A 17 -1.31 8.52 7.05
N PHE A 18 -1.34 9.74 6.55
CA PHE A 18 -1.95 10.88 7.22
C PHE A 18 -3.26 11.21 6.53
N LEU A 19 -4.33 11.35 7.32
CA LEU A 19 -5.67 11.72 6.87
C LEU A 19 -6.26 12.70 7.88
N SER A 20 -7.13 13.60 7.41
CA SER A 20 -7.95 14.36 8.36
C SER A 20 -8.93 13.41 9.06
N ARG A 21 -9.36 13.76 10.27
CA ARG A 21 -10.38 12.98 11.01
C ARG A 21 -11.65 12.80 10.18
N VAL A 22 -12.04 13.82 9.42
CA VAL A 22 -13.22 13.78 8.55
C VAL A 22 -13.09 12.70 7.49
N LEU A 23 -11.97 12.66 6.76
CA LEU A 23 -11.72 11.64 5.73
C LEU A 23 -11.62 10.24 6.33
N PHE A 24 -10.98 10.09 7.50
CA PHE A 24 -10.90 8.80 8.18
C PHE A 24 -12.29 8.26 8.55
N ASN A 25 -13.17 9.14 9.04
CA ASN A 25 -14.55 8.79 9.39
C ASN A 25 -15.38 8.45 8.14
N GLU A 26 -15.21 9.20 7.04
CA GLU A 26 -15.86 8.91 5.76
C GLU A 26 -15.47 7.54 5.20
N LEU A 27 -14.21 7.16 5.38
CA LEU A 27 -13.71 5.83 5.03
C LEU A 27 -14.20 4.72 5.99
N GLY A 28 -14.73 5.06 7.16
CA GLY A 28 -15.11 4.08 8.18
C GLY A 28 -13.92 3.30 8.78
N GLY A 29 -12.69 3.83 8.66
CA GLY A 29 -11.48 3.19 9.19
C GLY A 29 -11.14 1.83 8.55
N PHE A 30 -10.45 0.97 9.31
CA PHE A 30 -10.17 -0.42 8.92
C PHE A 30 -11.42 -1.28 9.14
N ASP A 31 -11.68 -2.21 8.23
CA ASP A 31 -12.87 -3.06 8.29
C ASP A 31 -12.59 -4.30 9.16
N GLU A 32 -13.23 -4.38 10.32
CA GLU A 32 -13.00 -5.46 11.31
C GLU A 32 -13.50 -6.83 10.85
N ARG A 33 -14.18 -6.92 9.70
CA ARG A 33 -14.58 -8.20 9.12
C ARG A 33 -13.41 -8.98 8.51
N PHE A 34 -12.26 -8.31 8.30
CA PHE A 34 -11.00 -8.98 7.97
C PHE A 34 -10.45 -9.67 9.22
N SER A 35 -10.25 -10.98 9.11
CA SER A 35 -9.95 -11.86 10.23
C SER A 35 -8.81 -12.83 9.95
N SER A 36 -8.28 -12.84 8.72
CA SER A 36 -7.09 -13.62 8.38
C SER A 36 -5.89 -13.27 9.30
N PRO A 37 -4.97 -14.23 9.55
CA PRO A 37 -3.76 -13.96 10.33
C PRO A 37 -3.01 -12.71 9.86
N GLY A 38 -2.63 -11.84 10.81
CA GLY A 38 -1.99 -10.56 10.52
C GLY A 38 -2.89 -9.51 9.86
N GLY A 39 -4.22 -9.70 9.87
CA GLY A 39 -5.20 -8.81 9.24
C GLY A 39 -5.38 -9.06 7.74
N GLY A 40 -4.78 -10.12 7.18
CA GLY A 40 -4.87 -10.44 5.76
C GLY A 40 -4.40 -9.27 4.89
N ILE A 41 -5.31 -8.75 4.06
CA ILE A 41 -5.05 -7.59 3.19
C ILE A 41 -5.78 -6.32 3.63
N VAL A 42 -6.17 -6.20 4.91
CA VAL A 42 -6.89 -5.02 5.42
C VAL A 42 -6.11 -3.71 5.21
N ASN A 43 -4.77 -3.75 5.26
CA ASN A 43 -3.93 -2.60 4.96
C ASN A 43 -4.02 -2.16 3.50
N LEU A 44 -3.97 -3.13 2.58
CA LEU A 44 -4.09 -2.88 1.15
C LEU A 44 -5.49 -2.34 0.81
N ASP A 45 -6.54 -2.92 1.41
CA ASP A 45 -7.92 -2.44 1.27
C ASP A 45 -8.06 -0.99 1.76
N PHE A 46 -7.59 -0.68 2.98
CA PHE A 46 -7.69 0.66 3.54
C PHE A 46 -6.89 1.67 2.71
N TYR A 47 -5.66 1.34 2.33
CA TYR A 47 -4.82 2.21 1.50
C TYR A 47 -5.48 2.50 0.15
N ARG A 48 -6.00 1.48 -0.55
CA ARG A 48 -6.73 1.68 -1.81
C ARG A 48 -7.90 2.63 -1.62
N ARG A 49 -8.76 2.39 -0.63
CA ARG A 49 -9.94 3.24 -0.39
C ARG A 49 -9.55 4.68 -0.05
N ALA A 50 -8.46 4.88 0.69
CA ALA A 50 -7.94 6.22 0.98
C ALA A 50 -7.42 6.92 -0.28
N CYS A 51 -6.69 6.21 -1.16
CA CYS A 51 -6.25 6.76 -2.44
C CYS A 51 -7.42 7.13 -3.35
N ASP A 52 -8.43 6.24 -3.44
CA ASP A 52 -9.56 6.38 -4.34
C ASP A 52 -10.68 7.28 -3.79
N LEU A 53 -10.48 7.92 -2.63
CA LEU A 53 -11.50 8.75 -1.98
C LEU A 53 -11.81 10.00 -2.83
N PRO A 54 -13.07 10.21 -3.27
CA PRO A 54 -13.42 11.35 -4.11
C PRO A 54 -13.11 12.70 -3.45
N ASN A 55 -12.82 13.71 -4.26
CA ASN A 55 -12.52 15.07 -3.80
C ASN A 55 -11.33 15.15 -2.82
N SER A 56 -10.41 14.18 -2.89
CA SER A 56 -9.16 14.15 -2.14
C SER A 56 -7.96 14.08 -3.09
N THR A 57 -6.78 14.46 -2.60
CA THR A 57 -5.52 14.38 -3.36
C THR A 57 -4.58 13.44 -2.65
N LEU A 58 -4.17 12.37 -3.34
CA LEU A 58 -3.08 11.51 -2.86
C LEU A 58 -1.75 12.28 -2.95
N ILE A 59 -1.06 12.44 -1.82
CA ILE A 59 0.24 13.11 -1.76
C ILE A 59 1.28 12.14 -1.22
N THR A 60 2.41 12.03 -1.92
CA THR A 60 3.59 11.31 -1.46
C THR A 60 4.71 12.31 -1.20
N LEU A 61 5.31 12.23 -0.01
CA LEU A 61 6.44 13.09 0.34
C LEU A 61 7.70 12.63 -0.40
N LEU A 62 8.20 13.47 -1.30
CA LEU A 62 9.43 13.23 -2.03
C LEU A 62 10.62 13.35 -1.09
N SER A 63 11.57 12.44 -1.24
CA SER A 63 12.77 12.36 -0.39
C SER A 63 12.52 11.95 1.07
N GLU A 64 11.29 11.61 1.43
CA GLU A 64 10.93 11.01 2.72
C GLU A 64 10.57 9.54 2.52
N ALA A 65 10.84 8.73 3.55
CA ALA A 65 10.48 7.32 3.56
C ALA A 65 10.27 6.85 5.00
N THR A 66 9.44 5.82 5.16
CA THR A 66 9.33 5.07 6.40
C THR A 66 10.05 3.74 6.28
N PHE A 67 10.62 3.29 7.39
CA PHE A 67 11.23 1.98 7.47
C PHE A 67 10.32 1.03 8.26
N HIS A 68 10.07 -0.16 7.71
CA HIS A 68 9.38 -1.22 8.41
C HIS A 68 10.42 -2.24 8.91
N GLN A 69 10.47 -2.46 10.22
CA GLN A 69 11.36 -3.47 10.79
C GLN A 69 10.99 -4.86 10.28
N VAL A 70 11.99 -5.68 9.97
CA VAL A 70 11.79 -7.08 9.60
C VAL A 70 11.68 -7.89 10.87
N HIS A 71 10.47 -8.33 11.22
CA HIS A 71 10.21 -9.07 12.46
C HIS A 71 9.32 -10.32 12.25
N GLY A 72 9.41 -10.96 11.08
CA GLY A 72 8.72 -12.22 10.82
C GLY A 72 7.19 -12.08 10.80
N GLY A 73 6.66 -11.18 9.97
CA GLY A 73 5.21 -10.95 9.85
C GLY A 73 4.42 -12.21 9.45
N ALA A 74 3.15 -12.28 9.85
CA ALA A 74 2.28 -13.46 9.67
C ALA A 74 2.26 -14.01 8.23
N MET A 75 2.35 -13.13 7.23
CA MET A 75 2.40 -13.51 5.80
C MET A 75 3.81 -13.83 5.29
N ALA A 76 4.84 -13.18 5.85
CA ALA A 76 6.21 -13.21 5.35
C ALA A 76 7.09 -14.28 6.03
N ASN A 77 6.65 -14.82 7.17
CA ASN A 77 7.42 -15.77 7.97
C ASN A 77 7.05 -17.25 7.72
N GLN A 78 6.35 -17.50 6.62
CA GLN A 78 5.87 -18.82 6.23
C GLN A 78 6.54 -19.25 4.92
N PRO A 79 6.59 -20.55 4.59
CA PRO A 79 7.25 -21.04 3.39
C PRO A 79 6.79 -20.31 2.12
N ALA A 80 7.73 -19.98 1.24
CA ALA A 80 7.43 -19.30 -0.02
C ALA A 80 6.53 -20.15 -0.95
N SER A 81 6.63 -21.48 -0.86
CA SER A 81 5.78 -22.43 -1.59
C SER A 81 4.30 -22.32 -1.24
N GLU A 82 3.99 -21.82 -0.05
CA GLU A 82 2.62 -21.65 0.45
C GLU A 82 2.06 -20.22 0.21
N LEU A 83 2.90 -19.30 -0.28
CA LEU A 83 2.50 -17.92 -0.56
C LEU A 83 1.31 -17.84 -1.54
N PRO A 84 1.25 -18.62 -2.64
CA PRO A 84 0.12 -18.57 -3.56
C PRO A 84 -1.22 -18.91 -2.88
N GLN A 85 -1.26 -19.96 -2.06
CA GLN A 85 -2.48 -20.37 -1.35
C GLN A 85 -2.89 -19.31 -0.32
N ARG A 86 -1.94 -18.71 0.40
CA ARG A 86 -2.25 -17.64 1.36
C ARG A 86 -2.80 -16.38 0.67
N LEU A 87 -2.21 -15.98 -0.45
CA LEU A 87 -2.70 -14.85 -1.24
C LEU A 87 -4.09 -15.13 -1.80
N GLN A 88 -4.36 -16.36 -2.24
CA GLN A 88 -5.69 -16.77 -2.68
C GLN A 88 -6.71 -16.66 -1.54
N ALA A 89 -6.40 -17.18 -0.35
CA ALA A 89 -7.29 -17.09 0.81
C ALA A 89 -7.59 -15.63 1.20
N CYS A 90 -6.58 -14.75 1.20
CA CYS A 90 -6.80 -13.32 1.46
C CYS A 90 -7.70 -12.65 0.40
N ASN A 91 -7.52 -13.01 -0.87
CA ASN A 91 -8.33 -12.51 -1.98
C ASN A 91 -9.79 -13.00 -1.91
N GLU A 92 -10.00 -14.25 -1.48
CA GLU A 92 -11.34 -14.80 -1.23
C GLU A 92 -12.02 -14.11 -0.05
N GLU A 93 -11.30 -13.83 1.03
CA GLU A 93 -11.81 -13.04 2.16
C GLU A 93 -12.22 -11.63 1.71
N HIS A 94 -11.37 -10.94 0.95
CA HIS A 94 -11.70 -9.64 0.38
C HIS A 94 -12.93 -9.71 -0.52
N ARG A 95 -13.03 -10.73 -1.39
CA ARG A 95 -14.22 -10.95 -2.22
C ARG A 95 -15.49 -11.16 -1.39
N ARG A 96 -15.41 -11.87 -0.27
CA ARG A 96 -16.55 -12.04 0.65
C ARG A 96 -16.97 -10.71 1.30
N ILE A 97 -16.01 -9.86 1.67
CA ILE A 97 -16.24 -8.59 2.40
C ILE A 97 -16.69 -7.45 1.46
N ARG A 98 -16.09 -7.37 0.27
CA ARG A 98 -16.25 -6.27 -0.71
C ARG A 98 -17.03 -6.65 -1.97
N GLY A 99 -17.26 -7.94 -2.22
CA GLY A 99 -17.95 -8.44 -3.42
C GLY A 99 -17.05 -8.63 -4.65
N ALA A 100 -15.77 -8.24 -4.58
CA ALA A 100 -14.82 -8.33 -5.69
C ALA A 100 -13.42 -8.72 -5.19
N TYR A 101 -12.57 -9.22 -6.09
CA TYR A 101 -11.16 -9.43 -5.77
C TYR A 101 -10.43 -8.10 -5.58
N PHE A 102 -9.35 -8.12 -4.81
CA PHE A 102 -8.56 -6.91 -4.58
C PHE A 102 -7.82 -6.51 -5.87
N GLU A 103 -7.77 -5.20 -6.10
CA GLU A 103 -6.92 -4.59 -7.12
C GLU A 103 -6.27 -3.34 -6.54
N ASN A 104 -5.17 -2.88 -7.13
CA ASN A 104 -4.48 -1.69 -6.65
C ASN A 104 -5.20 -0.42 -7.10
N SER A 105 -5.04 0.67 -6.35
CA SER A 105 -5.46 1.99 -6.80
C SER A 105 -4.68 2.38 -8.06
N LEU A 106 -5.36 3.05 -8.99
CA LEU A 106 -4.75 3.62 -10.19
C LEU A 106 -4.35 5.09 -10.00
N GLN A 107 -4.62 5.67 -8.83
CA GLN A 107 -4.34 7.07 -8.55
C GLN A 107 -2.85 7.36 -8.59
N VAL A 108 -2.50 8.46 -9.26
CA VAL A 108 -1.12 8.94 -9.36
C VAL A 108 -0.91 9.98 -8.26
N PRO A 109 0.07 9.78 -7.35
CA PRO A 109 0.29 10.72 -6.26
C PRO A 109 0.88 12.04 -6.77
N LEU A 110 0.51 13.15 -6.13
CA LEU A 110 1.27 14.38 -6.18
C LEU A 110 2.56 14.19 -5.36
N LEU A 111 3.71 14.38 -5.97
CA LEU A 111 4.99 14.38 -5.25
C LEU A 111 5.22 15.74 -4.61
N PHE A 112 5.44 15.77 -3.30
CA PHE A 112 5.60 17.00 -2.53
C PHE A 112 6.89 16.99 -1.70
N GLY A 113 7.67 18.06 -1.77
CA GLY A 113 8.92 18.23 -1.02
C GLY A 113 10.14 18.42 -1.92
N PRO A 114 11.28 18.84 -1.33
CA PRO A 114 12.51 19.04 -2.09
C PRO A 114 13.15 17.72 -2.50
N ILE A 115 13.93 17.74 -3.58
CA ILE A 115 14.88 16.67 -3.87
C ILE A 115 16.07 16.82 -2.94
N ARG A 116 16.42 15.76 -2.20
CA ARG A 116 17.64 15.70 -1.39
C ARG A 116 18.72 14.87 -2.11
N PRO A 117 20.02 15.23 -2.05
CA PRO A 117 21.07 14.49 -2.74
C PRO A 117 21.13 13.00 -2.38
N GLU A 118 20.78 12.64 -1.14
CA GLU A 118 20.81 11.27 -0.62
C GLU A 118 19.83 10.34 -1.37
N ILE A 119 18.80 10.89 -2.02
CA ILE A 119 17.83 10.09 -2.77
C ILE A 119 18.18 9.89 -4.23
N ILE A 120 19.23 10.54 -4.75
CA ILE A 120 19.60 10.47 -6.17
C ILE A 120 19.77 9.01 -6.66
N PRO A 121 20.48 8.11 -5.95
CA PRO A 121 20.61 6.71 -6.39
C PRO A 121 19.26 5.98 -6.48
N TRP A 122 18.34 6.30 -5.57
CA TRP A 122 17.01 5.69 -5.49
C TRP A 122 16.06 6.25 -6.53
N LEU A 123 16.16 7.55 -6.83
CA LEU A 123 15.43 8.17 -7.92
C LEU A 123 15.89 7.64 -9.28
N GLN A 124 17.20 7.46 -9.49
CA GLN A 124 17.73 6.81 -10.70
C GLN A 124 17.17 5.39 -10.84
N LYS A 125 17.19 4.60 -9.77
CA LYS A 125 16.60 3.25 -9.76
C LYS A 125 15.10 3.27 -10.10
N ALA A 126 14.35 4.23 -9.57
CA ALA A 126 12.93 4.40 -9.89
C ALA A 126 12.71 4.72 -11.39
N LEU A 127 13.57 5.57 -11.98
CA LEU A 127 13.52 5.88 -13.41
C LEU A 127 13.80 4.66 -14.28
N ASP A 128 14.79 3.85 -13.92
CA ASP A 128 15.15 2.64 -14.67
C ASP A 128 14.01 1.62 -14.65
N LEU A 129 13.36 1.45 -13.50
CA LEU A 129 12.22 0.55 -13.32
C LEU A 129 10.93 1.05 -14.01
N SER A 130 10.80 2.36 -14.22
CA SER A 130 9.62 2.94 -14.88
C SER A 130 9.69 2.89 -16.42
N LYS A 131 10.85 2.55 -16.98
CA LYS A 131 11.08 2.41 -18.43
C LYS A 131 10.97 0.96 -18.92
N ALA A 132 10.98 0.00 -18.00
CA ALA A 132 10.88 -1.44 -18.26
C ALA A 132 9.42 -1.89 -18.29
#